data_AF-A0A3M0ZXY8-F1
#
_entry.id   AF-A0A3M0ZXY8-F1
#
_cell.length_a   1.000
_cell.length_b   1.000
_cell.length_c   1.000
_cell.angle_alpha   90.00
_cell.angle_beta   90.00
_cell.angle_gamma   90.00
#
_symmetry.space_group_name_H-M   'P 1'
#
loop_
_entity.id
_entity.type
_entity.pdbx_description
1 polymer ?
#
loop_
_entity_poly.entity_id
_entity_poly.type
_entity_poly.pdbx_seq_one_letter_code
_entity_poly.pdbx_strand_id
1 'polypeptide(L)'
;MAKYKKAVGLEYDQNGDRAPLVNLKGEALLAEHIVKIAHRYGVPVVENSELACALHKVELDEEIPKSLFEPIAIVLRHLKSVFR
;
A
#
# COMPACT_ATOMS: atom_id res chain seq x y z
N MET A 1 -17.92 -2.27 14.11
CA MET A 1 -17.73 -1.58 12.81
C MET A 1 -16.27 -1.76 12.40
N ALA A 2 -16.00 -1.93 11.11
CA ALA A 2 -14.63 -2.14 10.66
C ALA A 2 -13.80 -0.85 10.85
N LYS A 3 -12.66 -0.94 11.55
CA LYS A 3 -11.71 0.14 11.79
C LYS A 3 -11.11 0.66 10.50
N TYR A 4 -10.80 -0.24 9.56
CA TYR A 4 -10.26 0.10 8.25
C TYR A 4 -11.28 -0.19 7.17
N LYS A 5 -11.57 0.80 6.31
CA LYS A 5 -12.52 0.63 5.20
C LYS A 5 -11.90 -0.10 4.02
N LYS A 6 -10.64 0.22 3.69
CA LYS A 6 -9.88 -0.34 2.57
C LYS A 6 -8.43 -0.55 3.00
N ALA A 7 -7.80 -1.60 2.48
CA ALA A 7 -6.36 -1.83 2.57
C ALA A 7 -5.85 -2.25 1.19
N VAL A 8 -4.68 -1.75 0.81
CA VAL A 8 -4.01 -2.11 -0.44
C VAL A 8 -2.56 -2.42 -0.10
N GLY A 9 -2.06 -3.55 -0.58
CA GLY A 9 -0.64 -3.87 -0.50
C GLY A 9 0.06 -3.50 -1.79
N LEU A 10 1.31 -3.10 -1.64
CA LEU A 10 2.18 -2.73 -2.74
C LEU A 10 3.42 -3.60 -2.67
N GLU A 11 3.80 -4.15 -3.82
CA GLU A 11 5.06 -4.85 -4.01
C GLU A 11 6.00 -3.95 -4.79
N TYR A 12 7.25 -3.86 -4.33
CA TYR A 12 8.26 -3.01 -4.92
C TYR A 12 9.53 -3.82 -5.17
N ASP A 13 10.06 -3.72 -6.38
CA ASP A 13 11.38 -4.26 -6.72
C ASP A 13 12.47 -3.26 -6.35
N GLN A 14 13.33 -3.65 -5.42
CA GLN A 14 14.44 -2.82 -4.95
C GLN A 14 15.49 -2.55 -6.03
N ASN A 15 15.51 -3.35 -7.10
CA ASN A 15 16.45 -3.19 -8.22
C ASN A 15 16.02 -2.10 -9.22
N GLY A 16 14.79 -1.56 -9.07
CA GLY A 16 14.44 -0.23 -9.60
C GLY A 16 13.99 -0.16 -11.06
N ASP A 17 13.81 -1.29 -11.75
CA ASP A 17 13.41 -1.27 -13.16
C ASP A 17 11.89 -1.15 -13.39
N ARG A 18 11.06 -1.32 -12.35
CA ARG A 18 9.59 -1.28 -12.47
C ARG A 18 8.90 -0.46 -11.39
N ALA A 19 7.75 0.09 -11.74
CA ALA A 19 6.88 0.76 -10.79
C ALA A 19 6.31 -0.25 -9.77
N PRO A 20 5.96 0.20 -8.54
CA PRO A 20 5.29 -0.65 -7.58
C PRO A 20 4.02 -1.29 -8.14
N LEU A 21 3.80 -2.56 -7.83
CA LEU A 21 2.65 -3.34 -8.26
C LEU A 21 1.63 -3.43 -7.13
N VAL A 22 0.34 -3.45 -7.46
CA VAL A 22 -0.72 -3.71 -6.49
C VAL A 22 -0.89 -5.22 -6.33
N ASN A 23 -0.32 -5.80 -5.28
CA ASN A 23 -0.34 -7.25 -5.06
C ASN A 23 -1.58 -7.77 -4.32
N LEU A 24 -2.23 -6.92 -3.51
CA LEU A 24 -3.41 -7.30 -2.74
C LEU A 24 -4.31 -6.11 -2.46
N LYS A 25 -5.60 -6.40 -2.28
CA LYS A 25 -6.63 -5.44 -1.88
C LYS A 25 -7.59 -6.09 -0.90
N GLY A 26 -8.18 -5.28 -0.04
CA GLY A 26 -9.28 -5.73 0.81
C GLY A 26 -10.14 -4.60 1.32
N GLU A 27 -11.36 -4.95 1.70
CA GLU A 27 -12.37 -4.03 2.23
C GLU A 27 -12.91 -4.52 3.56
N ALA A 28 -13.37 -3.58 4.39
CA ALA A 28 -14.00 -3.84 5.69
C ALA A 28 -13.24 -4.89 6.53
N LEU A 29 -13.84 -6.06 6.79
CA LEU A 29 -13.24 -7.12 7.60
C LEU A 29 -11.92 -7.65 7.00
N LEU A 30 -11.82 -7.72 5.67
CA LEU A 30 -10.60 -8.16 5.01
C LEU A 30 -9.49 -7.11 5.15
N ALA A 31 -9.83 -5.82 5.08
CA ALA A 31 -8.88 -4.73 5.31
C ALA A 31 -8.27 -4.80 6.71
N GLU A 32 -9.11 -5.05 7.74
CA GLU A 32 -8.61 -5.26 9.11
C GLU A 32 -7.68 -6.46 9.23
N HIS A 33 -8.02 -7.56 8.55
CA HIS A 33 -7.21 -8.76 8.59
C HIS A 33 -5.85 -8.54 7.91
N ILE A 34 -5.82 -7.85 6.77
CA ILE A 34 -4.58 -7.49 6.06
C ILE A 34 -3.68 -6.65 6.96
N VAL A 35 -4.20 -5.59 7.59
CA VAL A 35 -3.40 -4.73 8.48
C VAL A 35 -2.88 -5.51 9.69
N LYS A 36 -3.69 -6.40 10.26
CA LYS A 36 -3.27 -7.25 11.38
C LYS A 36 -2.14 -8.20 11.00
N ILE A 37 -2.21 -8.78 9.80
CA ILE A 37 -1.15 -9.64 9.26
C ILE A 37 0.11 -8.82 8.98
N ALA A 38 -0.03 -7.65 8.35
CA ALA A 38 1.09 -6.76 8.05
C ALA A 38 1.88 -6.41 9.31
N HIS A 39 1.18 -5.99 10.38
CA HIS A 39 1.82 -5.72 11.68
C HIS A 39 2.51 -6.96 12.28
N ARG A 40 1.92 -8.15 12.15
CA ARG A 40 2.51 -9.40 12.67
C ARG A 40 3.84 -9.74 11.98
N TYR A 41 3.93 -9.49 10.67
CA TYR A 41 5.13 -9.79 9.88
C TYR A 41 6.09 -8.61 9.75
N GLY A 42 5.85 -7.50 10.46
CA GLY A 42 6.69 -6.31 10.39
C GLY A 42 6.63 -5.57 9.05
N VAL A 43 5.57 -5.78 8.26
CA VAL A 43 5.33 -5.02 7.03
C VAL A 43 4.87 -3.61 7.42
N PRO A 44 5.51 -2.54 6.92
CA PRO A 44 5.10 -1.18 7.24
C PRO A 44 3.67 -0.88 6.77
N VAL A 45 2.89 -0.23 7.63
CA VAL A 45 1.52 0.19 7.32
C VAL A 45 1.42 1.69 7.43
N VAL A 46 0.89 2.32 6.38
CA VAL A 46 0.67 3.77 6.33
C VAL A 46 -0.82 4.04 6.16
N GLU A 47 -1.37 4.84 7.07
CA GLU A 47 -2.78 5.21 7.04
C GLU A 47 -2.97 6.45 6.16
N ASN A 48 -3.54 6.26 4.97
CA ASN A 48 -3.93 7.35 4.08
C ASN A 48 -5.21 6.96 3.32
N SER A 49 -6.34 7.56 3.70
CA SER A 49 -7.66 7.21 3.14
C SER A 49 -7.78 7.55 1.65
N GLU A 50 -7.20 8.67 1.21
CA GLU A 50 -7.27 9.11 -0.18
C GLU A 50 -6.43 8.21 -1.08
N LEU A 51 -5.18 7.96 -0.70
CA LEU A 51 -4.28 7.10 -1.45
C LEU A 51 -4.77 5.65 -1.48
N ALA A 52 -5.28 5.12 -0.36
CA ALA A 52 -5.87 3.79 -0.32
C ALA A 52 -7.08 3.67 -1.26
N CYS A 53 -7.93 4.69 -1.34
CA CYS A 53 -9.06 4.71 -2.25
C CYS A 53 -8.63 4.78 -3.72
N ALA A 54 -7.60 5.59 -4.02
CA ALA A 54 -7.06 5.71 -5.37
C ALA A 54 -6.38 4.41 -5.83
N LEU A 55 -5.54 3.81 -4.99
CA LEU A 55 -4.85 2.55 -5.29
C LEU A 55 -5.82 1.37 -5.42
N HIS A 56 -6.94 1.38 -4.70
CA HIS A 56 -7.95 0.34 -4.83
C HIS A 56 -8.60 0.29 -6.22
N LYS A 57 -8.47 1.36 -7.03
CA LYS A 57 -8.98 1.41 -8.42
C LYS A 57 -8.02 0.81 -9.45
N VAL A 58 -6.75 0.62 -9.11
CA VAL A 58 -5.73 -0.04 -9.96
C VAL A 58 -5.97 -1.54 -9.89
N GLU A 59 -5.84 -2.33 -10.96
CA GLU A 59 -6.09 -3.78 -10.88
C GLU A 59 -5.01 -4.54 -10.09
N LEU A 60 -5.32 -5.78 -9.70
CA LEU A 60 -4.32 -6.65 -9.07
C LEU A 60 -3.23 -7.02 -10.08
N ASP A 61 -1.99 -7.13 -9.61
CA ASP A 61 -0.80 -7.42 -10.40
C ASP A 61 -0.50 -6.37 -11.50
N GLU A 62 -1.13 -5.20 -11.42
CA GLU A 62 -0.83 -4.06 -12.27
C GLU A 62 0.07 -3.04 -11.59
N GLU A 63 0.88 -2.36 -12.41
CA GLU A 63 1.69 -1.23 -11.98
C GLU A 63 0.79 -0.05 -11.60
N ILE A 64 1.19 0.67 -10.54
CA ILE A 64 0.49 1.90 -10.19
C ILE A 64 0.53 2.90 -11.36
N PRO A 65 -0.53 3.69 -11.58
CA PRO A 65 -0.52 4.71 -12.63
C PRO A 65 0.45 5.84 -12.27
N LYS A 66 1.01 6.50 -13.29
CA LYS A 66 1.95 7.63 -13.14
C LYS A 66 1.43 8.75 -12.25
N SER A 67 0.12 8.97 -12.21
CA SER A 67 -0.52 9.97 -11.34
C SER A 67 -0.31 9.70 -9.84
N LEU A 68 -0.03 8.45 -9.46
CA LEU A 68 0.22 8.05 -8.07
C LEU A 68 1.70 7.92 -7.73
N PHE A 69 2.62 8.17 -8.66
CA PHE A 69 4.06 8.02 -8.42
C PHE A 69 4.57 8.98 -7.34
N GLU A 70 4.23 10.26 -7.44
CA GLU A 70 4.65 11.29 -6.49
C GLU A 70 4.17 11.00 -5.05
N PRO A 71 2.86 10.76 -4.79
CA PRO A 71 2.41 10.47 -3.44
C PRO A 71 3.00 9.16 -2.88
N ILE A 72 3.22 8.15 -3.73
CA ILE A 72 3.88 6.90 -3.32
C ILE A 72 5.35 7.15 -2.95
N ALA A 73 6.08 7.95 -3.73
CA ALA A 73 7.48 8.27 -3.47
C ALA A 73 7.64 9.00 -2.11
N ILE A 74 6.71 9.88 -1.77
CA ILE A 74 6.67 10.56 -0.45
C ILE A 74 6.48 9.53 0.67
N VAL A 75 5.53 8.60 0.51
CA VAL A 75 5.29 7.52 1.49
C VAL A 75 6.54 6.66 1.66
N LEU A 76 7.17 6.22 0.57
CA LEU A 76 8.38 5.40 0.62
C LEU A 76 9.56 6.14 1.29
N ARG A 77 9.72 7.44 1.02
CA ARG A 77 10.74 8.27 1.69
C ARG A 77 10.49 8.37 3.19
N HIS A 78 9.22 8.53 3.58
CA HIS A 78 8.83 8.56 4.99
C HIS A 78 9.16 7.22 5.68
N LEU A 79 8.84 6.09 5.04
CA LEU A 79 9.21 4.77 5.56
C LEU A 79 10.73 4.62 5.71
N LYS A 80 11.52 4.93 4.68
CA LYS A 80 13.00 4.85 4.77
C LYS A 80 13.60 5.77 5.85
N SER A 81 12.95 6.89 6.15
CA SER A 81 13.40 7.79 7.21
C SER A 81 13.10 7.24 8.62
N VAL A 82 12.03 6.45 8.77
CA VAL A 82 11.57 5.93 10.07
C VAL A 82 12.24 4.60 10.42
N PHE A 83 12.59 3.78 9.43
CA PHE A 83 13.26 2.48 9.60
C PHE A 83 14.80 2.57 9.52
N ARG A 84 15.38 3.67 10.01
CA ARG A 84 16.83 3.90 9.98
C ARG A 84 17.54 3.21 11.15
#